data_AF-A0A327H4R2-F1
#
_entry.id   AF-A0A327H4R2-F1
#
_cell.length_a   1.000
_cell.length_b   1.000
_cell.length_c   1.000
_cell.angle_alpha   90.00
_cell.angle_beta   90.00
_cell.angle_gamma   90.00
#
_symmetry.space_group_name_H-M   'P 1'
#
loop_
_entity.id
_entity.type
_entity.pdbx_description
1 polymer ?
#
loop_
_entity_poly.entity_id
_entity_poly.type
_entity_poly.pdbx_seq_one_letter_code
_entity_poly.pdbx_strand_id
1 'polypeptide(L)'
;MTEKNRDQDFLQTSDQHLPVSSKVSPTPFVKPLPDRIILNSVWSGLDRKAGAIIEFTARQLRVRASTWVIGTVGLMLMLLLLATYAEAMVEGIDPVDDDGDSEDWDEDGYPLGQERKWGTSDWNSAEFPGSGVFVSDEWLNWNQADHTGNHTYRGNAVITSYTWIGSPPNSQNKGWAQVGNFSDCTEYEEEYDLQIGRSCLTSDGDIRFNGLIQVNGTVGVESEKWYQYLEWGEFVGASDIPIPQDPRSMYIDEDGFDIDVASGETSQGFDDDGDCIRDWDIISSRTSNPEFIWEDYFMSDSNRNGIDCDVELVFDREGNLISIEADNMVDEDPSEDEFVLESLHRGFVLAVGKVAFLFLLGIFIPLFLATGLIRDEMASGTMYYLIGKPIHRAEFFIYRILGFMSISAPYMVVLALLVGLVTSFIGPGDSLFRFQDLTVWLIIGITAALVLLAYSATFSALGVISKKFGIYIAMVMGVWEFIMAFFSLLTSGQSKIAWLSVSHWGLEMVNSAALIAWPDSGYYDIIGSGLFNSSVVFSIFWNEPVIVPGSPIGSLLVSAFFLIFYIGVWVLIGQSFLGRREID
;
A
#
# COMPACT_ATOMS: atom_id res chain seq x y z
N MET A 1 -36.76 -58.53 54.17
CA MET A 1 -37.44 -57.40 54.84
C MET A 1 -38.14 -56.61 53.74
N THR A 2 -39.25 -57.16 53.25
CA THR A 2 -40.67 -56.83 53.56
C THR A 2 -41.24 -55.84 52.56
N GLU A 3 -41.75 -56.45 51.47
CA GLU A 3 -42.88 -56.04 50.62
C GLU A 3 -44.02 -55.33 51.35
N LYS A 4 -44.74 -54.49 50.60
CA LYS A 4 -46.21 -54.59 50.57
C LYS A 4 -46.81 -53.95 49.30
N ASN A 5 -47.18 -54.83 48.37
CA ASN A 5 -48.32 -54.63 47.46
C ASN A 5 -49.62 -54.85 48.24
N ARG A 6 -50.73 -54.19 47.84
CA ARG A 6 -52.08 -54.68 48.16
C ARG A 6 -53.19 -54.14 47.23
N ASP A 7 -53.78 -55.09 46.49
CA ASP A 7 -55.18 -55.34 46.06
C ASP A 7 -55.96 -54.23 45.30
N GLN A 8 -56.46 -54.42 44.07
CA GLN A 8 -57.46 -55.36 43.48
C GLN A 8 -58.93 -55.21 43.93
N ASP A 9 -59.72 -54.75 42.94
CA ASP A 9 -61.03 -55.23 42.46
C ASP A 9 -62.39 -54.96 43.14
N PHE A 10 -63.36 -54.84 42.22
CA PHE A 10 -64.83 -55.04 42.29
C PHE A 10 -65.75 -53.90 42.76
N LEU A 11 -66.54 -53.35 41.82
CA LEU A 11 -67.93 -53.79 41.61
C LEU A 11 -68.57 -53.17 40.34
N GLN A 12 -69.36 -54.00 39.68
CA GLN A 12 -70.09 -53.81 38.43
C GLN A 12 -71.58 -53.51 38.72
N THR A 13 -72.34 -53.22 37.66
CA THR A 13 -73.82 -53.08 37.54
C THR A 13 -74.33 -51.63 37.69
N SER A 14 -75.30 -51.10 36.93
CA SER A 14 -76.26 -51.63 35.95
C SER A 14 -76.74 -50.46 35.07
N ASP A 15 -77.13 -50.77 33.83
CA ASP A 15 -77.88 -49.91 32.90
C ASP A 15 -79.16 -49.31 33.50
N GLN A 16 -79.54 -48.12 33.03
CA GLN A 16 -80.94 -47.81 32.70
C GLN A 16 -81.10 -46.62 31.72
N HIS A 17 -81.97 -46.84 30.74
CA HIS A 17 -82.36 -46.00 29.61
C HIS A 17 -83.17 -44.73 29.96
N LEU A 18 -82.86 -43.62 29.26
CA LEU A 18 -83.71 -42.62 28.55
C LEU A 18 -85.19 -42.38 28.99
N PRO A 19 -85.71 -41.11 28.99
CA PRO A 19 -86.09 -40.48 27.71
C PRO A 19 -86.00 -38.92 27.57
N VAL A 20 -85.85 -38.56 26.29
CA VAL A 20 -86.21 -37.35 25.51
C VAL A 20 -87.27 -36.40 26.11
N SER A 21 -87.04 -35.07 26.05
CA SER A 21 -87.93 -34.11 25.35
C SER A 21 -87.43 -32.66 25.38
N SER A 22 -87.76 -31.96 24.32
CA SER A 22 -87.31 -30.67 23.80
C SER A 22 -87.96 -29.44 24.45
N LYS A 23 -87.25 -28.31 24.44
CA LYS A 23 -87.84 -26.97 24.23
C LYS A 23 -86.78 -25.96 23.78
N VAL A 24 -87.01 -25.40 22.60
CA VAL A 24 -86.26 -24.31 21.95
C VAL A 24 -86.88 -22.97 22.37
N SER A 25 -86.03 -21.96 22.62
CA SER A 25 -86.33 -20.52 22.46
C SER A 25 -85.01 -19.72 22.35
N PRO A 26 -85.02 -18.50 21.76
CA PRO A 26 -84.06 -18.09 20.71
C PRO A 26 -82.84 -17.26 21.17
N THR A 27 -81.90 -17.12 20.23
CA THR A 27 -80.54 -16.58 20.28
C THR A 27 -80.39 -15.11 20.69
N PRO A 28 -79.14 -14.67 20.97
CA PRO A 28 -78.61 -13.60 20.14
C PRO A 28 -77.33 -14.03 19.41
N PHE A 29 -77.26 -13.62 18.14
CA PHE A 29 -76.16 -13.81 17.21
C PHE A 29 -74.81 -13.39 17.83
N VAL A 30 -73.95 -14.37 18.12
CA VAL A 30 -72.52 -14.12 18.23
C VAL A 30 -71.94 -14.22 16.83
N LYS A 31 -71.42 -13.12 16.30
CA LYS A 31 -70.62 -13.10 15.08
C LYS A 31 -69.50 -14.15 15.23
N PRO A 32 -69.37 -15.15 14.34
CA PRO A 32 -68.19 -15.99 14.38
C PRO A 32 -66.98 -15.09 14.11
N LEU A 33 -66.02 -15.13 15.03
CA LEU A 33 -64.68 -14.59 14.79
C LEU A 33 -64.18 -15.18 13.47
N PRO A 34 -63.55 -14.38 12.58
CA PRO A 34 -63.06 -14.91 11.33
C PRO A 34 -62.08 -16.04 11.64
N ASP A 35 -62.28 -17.19 11.00
CA ASP A 35 -61.33 -18.30 11.07
C ASP A 35 -59.94 -17.72 10.82
N ARG A 36 -59.03 -17.94 11.78
CA ARG A 36 -57.63 -17.60 11.61
C ARG A 36 -57.21 -18.32 10.33
N ILE A 37 -56.90 -17.58 9.27
CA ILE A 37 -56.46 -18.14 7.99
C ILE A 37 -55.10 -18.79 8.26
N ILE A 38 -55.11 -20.03 8.73
CA ILE A 38 -53.97 -20.92 8.63
C ILE A 38 -53.99 -21.30 7.16
N LEU A 39 -53.16 -20.62 6.37
CA LEU A 39 -52.83 -21.03 5.01
C LEU A 39 -52.26 -22.44 5.10
N ASN A 40 -53.12 -23.46 5.06
CA ASN A 40 -52.78 -24.88 4.90
C ASN A 40 -52.28 -25.13 3.48
N SER A 41 -51.31 -24.33 3.01
CA SER A 41 -50.60 -24.59 1.77
C SER A 41 -49.42 -25.52 2.07
N VAL A 42 -49.10 -26.40 1.12
CA VAL A 42 -47.93 -27.29 1.17
C VAL A 42 -46.65 -26.50 1.51
N TRP A 43 -46.58 -25.24 1.06
CA TRP A 43 -45.49 -24.29 1.32
C TRP A 43 -45.36 -23.89 2.80
N SER A 44 -46.46 -23.65 3.52
CA SER A 44 -46.42 -23.35 4.97
C SER A 44 -45.90 -24.53 5.81
N GLY A 45 -46.15 -25.76 5.36
CA GLY A 45 -45.69 -26.98 6.00
C GLY A 45 -44.25 -27.34 5.67
N LEU A 46 -43.78 -27.03 4.45
CA LEU A 46 -42.40 -27.21 4.01
C LEU A 46 -41.47 -26.21 4.73
N ASP A 47 -41.88 -24.94 4.82
CA ASP A 47 -41.14 -23.86 5.48
C ASP A 47 -40.90 -24.14 6.98
N ARG A 48 -41.95 -24.59 7.69
CA ARG A 48 -41.84 -24.94 9.11
C ARG A 48 -40.96 -26.18 9.36
N LYS A 49 -40.92 -27.13 8.43
CA LYS A 49 -40.04 -28.32 8.51
C LYS A 49 -38.59 -27.97 8.20
N ALA A 50 -38.36 -27.19 7.14
CA ALA A 50 -37.05 -26.69 6.76
C ALA A 50 -36.43 -25.87 7.91
N GLY A 51 -37.20 -24.91 8.44
CA GLY A 51 -36.80 -24.09 9.58
C GLY A 51 -36.44 -24.91 10.81
N ALA A 52 -37.19 -25.97 11.13
CA ALA A 52 -36.89 -26.84 12.27
C ALA A 52 -35.56 -27.59 12.11
N ILE A 53 -35.23 -28.07 10.90
CA ILE A 53 -33.95 -28.77 10.65
C ILE A 53 -32.78 -27.78 10.66
N ILE A 54 -32.97 -26.60 10.08
CA ILE A 54 -31.99 -25.50 10.11
C ILE A 54 -31.71 -25.12 11.56
N GLU A 55 -32.74 -24.86 12.35
CA GLU A 55 -32.63 -24.51 13.77
C GLU A 55 -31.98 -25.62 14.59
N PHE A 56 -32.36 -26.89 14.35
CA PHE A 56 -31.76 -28.03 15.04
C PHE A 56 -30.26 -28.11 14.77
N THR A 57 -29.85 -27.98 13.50
CA THR A 57 -28.44 -27.99 13.11
C THR A 57 -27.69 -26.82 13.74
N ALA A 58 -28.29 -25.63 13.74
CA ALA A 58 -27.71 -24.45 14.38
C ALA A 58 -27.53 -24.67 15.88
N ARG A 59 -28.53 -25.24 16.58
CA ARG A 59 -28.41 -25.58 18.01
C ARG A 59 -27.31 -26.61 18.27
N GLN A 60 -27.18 -27.64 17.43
CA GLN A 60 -26.10 -28.63 17.55
C GLN A 60 -24.72 -27.97 17.44
N LEU A 61 -24.54 -27.10 16.44
CA LEU A 61 -23.30 -26.35 16.25
C LEU A 61 -23.00 -25.43 17.44
N ARG A 62 -24.01 -24.77 18.02
CA ARG A 62 -23.85 -23.90 19.20
C ARG A 62 -23.49 -24.64 20.48
N VAL A 63 -23.85 -25.91 20.63
CA VAL A 63 -23.53 -26.67 21.86
C VAL A 63 -22.18 -27.37 21.75
N ARG A 64 -21.66 -27.58 20.53
CA ARG A 64 -20.39 -28.27 20.32
C ARG A 64 -19.22 -27.35 20.71
N ALA A 65 -18.38 -27.81 21.63
CA ALA A 65 -17.19 -27.07 22.07
C ALA A 65 -16.24 -26.75 20.91
N SER A 66 -16.09 -27.67 19.95
CA SER A 66 -15.21 -27.48 18.78
C SER A 66 -15.57 -26.24 17.95
N THR A 67 -16.86 -25.91 17.83
CA THR A 67 -17.30 -24.71 17.09
C THR A 67 -16.78 -23.45 17.73
N TRP A 68 -16.89 -23.34 19.06
CA TRP A 68 -16.44 -22.18 19.81
C TRP A 68 -14.92 -22.13 19.93
N VAL A 69 -14.24 -23.28 20.07
CA VAL A 69 -12.78 -23.32 20.05
C VAL A 69 -12.25 -22.78 18.73
N ILE A 70 -12.78 -23.22 17.59
CA ILE A 70 -12.37 -22.71 16.28
C ILE A 70 -12.67 -21.22 16.14
N GLY A 71 -13.86 -20.77 16.55
CA GLY A 71 -14.23 -19.36 16.51
C GLY A 71 -13.35 -18.46 17.39
N THR A 72 -13.07 -18.89 18.63
CA THR A 72 -12.24 -18.12 19.57
C THR A 72 -10.77 -18.10 19.15
N VAL A 73 -10.21 -19.23 18.70
CA VAL A 73 -8.83 -19.28 18.18
C VAL A 73 -8.70 -18.42 16.92
N GLY A 74 -9.67 -18.51 16.01
CA GLY A 74 -9.69 -17.66 14.81
C GLY A 74 -9.74 -16.16 15.16
N LEU A 75 -10.61 -15.77 16.09
CA LEU A 75 -10.67 -14.39 16.57
C LEU A 75 -9.39 -13.94 17.26
N MET A 76 -8.78 -14.79 18.09
CA MET A 76 -7.51 -14.46 18.77
C MET A 76 -6.36 -14.26 17.78
N LEU A 77 -6.25 -15.11 16.76
CA LEU A 77 -5.27 -14.95 15.70
C LEU A 77 -5.50 -13.68 14.89
N MET A 78 -6.75 -13.33 14.58
CA MET A 78 -7.07 -12.06 13.92
C MET A 78 -6.70 -10.86 14.78
N LEU A 79 -6.94 -10.89 16.09
CA LEU A 79 -6.52 -9.80 16.99
C LEU A 79 -5.00 -9.66 17.05
N LEU A 80 -4.26 -10.77 17.02
CA LEU A 80 -2.79 -10.72 16.99
C LEU A 80 -2.28 -10.11 15.68
N LEU A 81 -2.86 -10.50 14.53
CA LEU A 81 -2.53 -9.91 13.24
C LEU A 81 -2.88 -8.41 13.16
N LEU A 82 -4.00 -8.01 13.75
CA LEU A 82 -4.38 -6.60 13.85
C LEU A 82 -3.42 -5.81 14.74
N ALA A 83 -2.90 -6.42 15.81
CA ALA A 83 -1.91 -5.78 16.67
C ALA A 83 -0.58 -5.54 15.92
N THR A 84 -0.08 -6.55 15.19
CA THR A 84 1.14 -6.38 14.37
C THR A 84 0.95 -5.37 13.24
N TYR A 85 -0.25 -5.32 12.66
CA TYR A 85 -0.60 -4.30 11.68
C TYR A 85 -0.62 -2.89 12.29
N ALA A 86 -1.23 -2.74 13.47
CA ALA A 86 -1.27 -1.45 14.16
C ALA A 86 0.12 -0.97 14.59
N GLU A 87 1.00 -1.89 14.98
CA GLU A 87 2.42 -1.58 15.28
C GLU A 87 3.13 -1.07 14.02
N ALA A 88 3.05 -1.79 12.90
CA ALA A 88 3.66 -1.37 11.64
C ALA A 88 3.13 -0.01 11.13
N MET A 89 1.85 0.30 11.35
CA MET A 89 1.25 1.58 10.95
C MET A 89 1.66 2.75 11.85
N VAL A 90 2.16 2.47 13.06
CA VAL A 90 2.60 3.50 14.03
C VAL A 90 4.10 3.69 13.98
N GLU A 91 4.86 2.63 13.69
CA GLU A 91 6.32 2.68 13.60
C GLU A 91 6.78 3.58 12.46
N GLY A 92 6.06 3.59 11.33
CA GLY A 92 6.49 4.33 10.14
C GLY A 92 7.77 3.74 9.55
N ILE A 93 8.37 4.46 8.63
CA ILE A 93 9.66 4.20 8.00
C ILE A 93 10.51 5.44 8.24
N ASP A 94 11.80 5.25 8.52
CA ASP A 94 12.70 6.39 8.62
C ASP A 94 12.92 6.91 7.19
N PRO A 95 12.76 8.22 6.94
CA PRO A 95 12.93 8.77 5.61
C PRO A 95 14.38 8.58 5.16
N VAL A 96 14.53 8.20 3.89
CA VAL A 96 15.82 7.95 3.26
C VAL A 96 16.11 9.09 2.30
N ASP A 97 17.34 9.57 2.35
CA ASP A 97 17.93 10.49 1.37
C ASP A 97 18.54 9.62 0.26
N ASP A 98 17.82 9.48 -0.86
CA ASP A 98 18.19 8.55 -1.93
C ASP A 98 19.14 9.18 -2.96
N ASP A 99 19.13 10.51 -3.12
CA ASP A 99 19.94 11.25 -4.09
C ASP A 99 21.18 11.96 -3.47
N GLY A 100 21.20 12.15 -2.15
CA GLY A 100 22.31 12.64 -1.35
C GLY A 100 22.40 14.16 -1.24
N ASP A 101 21.35 14.90 -1.57
CA ASP A 101 21.37 16.35 -1.65
C ASP A 101 21.19 17.07 -0.28
N SER A 102 20.84 16.32 0.76
CA SER A 102 20.83 16.79 2.15
C SER A 102 22.23 16.96 2.76
N GLU A 103 23.25 16.39 2.11
CA GLU A 103 24.63 16.42 2.58
C GLU A 103 25.33 17.74 2.22
N ASP A 104 26.31 18.11 3.06
CA ASP A 104 27.17 19.29 2.90
C ASP A 104 28.60 18.74 2.80
N TRP A 105 29.08 18.59 1.57
CA TRP A 105 30.33 17.87 1.27
C TRP A 105 31.57 18.73 1.49
N ASP A 106 31.45 20.06 1.43
CA ASP A 106 32.58 20.99 1.62
C ASP A 106 32.64 21.70 2.98
N GLU A 107 31.66 21.45 3.85
CA GLU A 107 31.54 21.94 5.22
C GLU A 107 31.48 23.48 5.32
N ASP A 108 30.79 24.14 4.40
CA ASP A 108 30.45 25.56 4.50
C ASP A 108 29.08 25.84 5.17
N GLY A 109 28.30 24.77 5.39
CA GLY A 109 27.05 24.76 6.12
C GLY A 109 25.81 24.91 5.24
N TYR A 110 25.95 24.88 3.91
CA TYR A 110 24.83 24.82 2.96
C TYR A 110 24.73 23.39 2.39
N PRO A 111 23.58 22.72 2.47
CA PRO A 111 23.40 21.39 1.87
C PRO A 111 23.39 21.49 0.33
N LEU A 112 23.72 20.39 -0.33
CA LEU A 112 23.84 20.29 -1.77
C LEU A 112 22.57 20.73 -2.52
N GLY A 113 21.37 20.38 -2.06
CA GLY A 113 20.12 20.84 -2.68
C GLY A 113 19.99 22.37 -2.65
N GLN A 114 20.35 22.99 -1.52
CA GLN A 114 20.42 24.46 -1.42
C GLN A 114 21.44 25.03 -2.39
N GLU A 115 22.60 24.40 -2.52
CA GLU A 115 23.62 24.84 -3.44
C GLU A 115 23.24 24.67 -4.91
N ARG A 116 22.54 23.59 -5.27
CA ARG A 116 21.98 23.35 -6.61
C ARG A 116 20.99 24.45 -6.99
N LYS A 117 20.08 24.79 -6.07
CA LYS A 117 19.10 25.89 -6.20
C LYS A 117 19.78 27.23 -6.48
N TRP A 118 20.88 27.52 -5.80
CA TRP A 118 21.63 28.77 -5.97
C TRP A 118 22.75 28.70 -7.03
N GLY A 119 22.98 27.53 -7.63
CA GLY A 119 24.03 27.28 -8.62
C GLY A 119 25.45 27.43 -8.07
N THR A 120 25.65 27.10 -6.80
CA THR A 120 26.94 27.09 -6.11
C THR A 120 27.51 25.68 -6.03
N SER A 121 28.75 25.53 -5.53
CA SER A 121 29.53 24.31 -5.72
C SER A 121 29.89 23.68 -4.39
N ASP A 122 29.28 22.52 -4.12
CA ASP A 122 29.48 21.74 -2.87
C ASP A 122 30.79 20.96 -2.78
N TRP A 123 31.75 21.36 -3.60
CA TRP A 123 33.13 20.88 -3.54
C TRP A 123 34.09 21.99 -3.16
N ASN A 124 33.60 23.22 -3.03
CA ASN A 124 34.41 24.41 -2.81
C ASN A 124 33.73 25.35 -1.82
N SER A 125 34.08 25.20 -0.54
CA SER A 125 33.59 26.00 0.60
C SER A 125 33.76 27.53 0.52
N ALA A 126 34.32 28.05 -0.57
CA ALA A 126 34.37 29.47 -0.89
C ALA A 126 33.23 29.93 -1.84
N GLU A 127 32.50 28.98 -2.42
CA GLU A 127 31.40 29.15 -3.37
C GLU A 127 30.12 28.61 -2.75
N PHE A 128 29.48 29.43 -1.89
CA PHE A 128 28.20 29.13 -1.22
C PHE A 128 27.08 30.08 -1.67
N PRO A 129 25.81 29.81 -1.35
CA PRO A 129 24.68 30.69 -1.66
C PRO A 129 24.91 32.15 -1.24
N GLY A 130 25.00 33.05 -2.23
CA GLY A 130 25.23 34.49 -2.02
C GLY A 130 26.72 34.92 -1.91
N SER A 131 27.66 33.99 -2.08
CA SER A 131 29.12 34.26 -2.10
C SER A 131 29.55 35.12 -3.29
N GLY A 132 28.84 35.04 -4.42
CA GLY A 132 29.09 35.75 -5.67
C GLY A 132 30.10 35.04 -6.57
N VAL A 133 30.09 35.36 -7.86
CA VAL A 133 30.92 34.70 -8.89
C VAL A 133 31.95 35.66 -9.46
N PHE A 134 33.18 35.19 -9.60
CA PHE A 134 34.24 35.91 -10.32
C PHE A 134 34.08 35.71 -11.83
N VAL A 135 33.86 36.79 -12.57
CA VAL A 135 33.83 36.79 -14.03
C VAL A 135 35.15 37.35 -14.54
N SER A 136 35.95 36.47 -15.13
CA SER A 136 37.26 36.81 -15.71
C SER A 136 37.07 37.57 -17.04
N ASP A 137 37.64 38.76 -17.16
CA ASP A 137 37.65 39.52 -18.42
C ASP A 137 38.80 39.03 -19.31
N GLU A 138 40.02 39.09 -18.78
CA GLU A 138 41.26 38.69 -19.43
C GLU A 138 42.26 38.18 -18.39
N TRP A 139 43.27 37.44 -18.86
CA TRP A 139 44.34 36.90 -18.05
C TRP A 139 45.70 37.41 -18.53
N LEU A 140 46.68 37.40 -17.63
CA LEU A 140 48.00 37.92 -17.92
C LEU A 140 48.76 36.98 -18.85
N ASN A 141 48.90 37.37 -20.11
CA ASN A 141 49.63 36.60 -21.11
C ASN A 141 51.14 36.54 -20.80
N TRP A 142 51.84 35.52 -21.31
CA TRP A 142 53.28 35.29 -21.05
C TRP A 142 54.23 36.43 -21.47
N ASN A 143 53.74 37.42 -22.23
CA ASN A 143 54.49 38.59 -22.68
C ASN A 143 54.22 39.85 -21.83
N GLN A 144 53.36 39.77 -20.82
CA GLN A 144 52.97 40.86 -19.93
C GLN A 144 53.41 40.50 -18.50
N ALA A 145 54.07 41.44 -17.82
CA ALA A 145 54.55 41.22 -16.45
C ALA A 145 53.57 41.77 -15.40
N ASP A 146 52.78 42.77 -15.77
CA ASP A 146 51.85 43.47 -14.88
C ASP A 146 50.60 43.97 -15.60
N HIS A 147 49.54 44.16 -14.82
CA HIS A 147 48.30 44.81 -15.24
C HIS A 147 47.95 45.92 -14.25
N THR A 148 47.60 47.10 -14.77
CA THR A 148 47.24 48.27 -13.95
C THR A 148 45.81 48.69 -14.22
N GLY A 149 44.98 48.72 -13.17
CA GLY A 149 43.59 49.13 -13.28
C GLY A 149 42.83 49.01 -11.97
N ASN A 150 41.52 49.24 -12.04
CA ASN A 150 40.58 48.99 -10.95
C ASN A 150 39.79 47.73 -11.28
N HIS A 151 40.28 46.58 -10.82
CA HIS A 151 39.69 45.27 -11.10
C HIS A 151 39.67 44.41 -9.83
N THR A 152 38.86 43.36 -9.88
CA THR A 152 39.04 42.22 -8.98
C THR A 152 40.07 41.30 -9.64
N TYR A 153 41.10 40.95 -8.89
CA TYR A 153 42.17 40.04 -9.34
C TYR A 153 42.00 38.67 -8.68
N ARG A 154 42.18 37.60 -9.47
CA ARG A 154 42.20 36.21 -9.01
C ARG A 154 43.54 35.58 -9.37
N GLY A 155 44.21 34.99 -8.39
CA GLY A 155 45.42 34.18 -8.61
C GLY A 155 46.49 34.34 -7.54
N ASN A 156 47.72 34.01 -7.90
CA ASN A 156 48.91 34.11 -7.05
C ASN A 156 49.86 35.16 -7.64
N ALA A 157 49.80 36.38 -7.10
CA ALA A 157 50.46 37.54 -7.68
C ALA A 157 50.96 38.52 -6.61
N VAL A 158 51.71 39.53 -7.05
CA VAL A 158 52.33 40.55 -6.21
C VAL A 158 51.77 41.93 -6.56
N ILE A 159 51.38 42.69 -5.55
CA ILE A 159 50.91 44.06 -5.67
C ILE A 159 52.12 44.98 -5.48
N THR A 160 52.57 45.61 -6.57
CA THR A 160 53.76 46.49 -6.59
C THR A 160 53.41 47.95 -6.31
N SER A 161 52.19 48.37 -6.67
CA SER A 161 51.68 49.69 -6.31
C SER A 161 50.15 49.68 -6.22
N TYR A 162 49.57 50.40 -5.27
CA TYR A 162 48.12 50.50 -5.13
C TYR A 162 47.68 51.86 -4.59
N THR A 163 46.46 52.27 -4.98
CA THR A 163 45.79 53.44 -4.43
C THR A 163 44.86 53.07 -3.28
N TRP A 164 44.16 51.95 -3.41
CA TRP A 164 43.34 51.35 -2.37
C TRP A 164 43.22 49.84 -2.61
N ILE A 165 42.94 49.12 -1.54
CA ILE A 165 42.64 47.68 -1.54
C ILE A 165 41.25 47.53 -0.91
N GLY A 166 40.35 46.86 -1.62
CA GLY A 166 38.99 46.61 -1.17
C GLY A 166 38.94 45.52 -0.12
N SER A 167 37.95 45.57 0.77
CA SER A 167 37.66 44.46 1.67
C SER A 167 36.78 43.43 0.96
N PRO A 168 36.82 42.15 1.37
CA PRO A 168 35.94 41.14 0.81
C PRO A 168 34.45 41.54 0.97
N PRO A 169 33.60 41.23 -0.02
CA PRO A 169 32.18 41.56 0.02
C PRO A 169 31.44 40.80 1.11
N ASN A 170 31.82 39.54 1.37
CA ASN A 170 31.29 38.71 2.47
C ASN A 170 32.42 38.12 3.31
N SER A 171 32.30 38.19 4.64
CA SER A 171 33.27 37.65 5.59
C SER A 171 33.37 36.11 5.60
N GLN A 172 32.38 35.42 5.01
CA GLN A 172 32.37 33.96 4.89
C GLN A 172 33.13 33.44 3.66
N ASN A 173 33.48 34.30 2.68
CA ASN A 173 34.17 33.84 1.46
C ASN A 173 35.61 33.40 1.75
N LYS A 174 35.81 32.09 1.96
CA LYS A 174 37.11 31.44 2.29
C LYS A 174 38.19 31.58 1.20
N GLY A 175 37.90 32.21 0.06
CA GLY A 175 38.83 32.44 -1.06
C GLY A 175 39.43 33.87 -1.16
N TRP A 176 38.99 34.82 -0.34
CA TRP A 176 39.49 36.21 -0.43
C TRP A 176 40.80 36.38 0.32
N ALA A 177 41.77 37.01 -0.35
CA ALA A 177 43.05 37.33 0.27
C ALA A 177 42.83 38.25 1.48
N GLN A 178 43.51 37.95 2.58
CA GLN A 178 43.48 38.78 3.78
C GLN A 178 43.82 40.24 3.42
N VAL A 179 43.02 41.19 3.90
CA VAL A 179 43.26 42.62 3.68
C VAL A 179 43.49 43.30 5.01
N GLY A 180 44.68 43.86 5.19
CA GLY A 180 45.08 44.56 6.40
C GLY A 180 45.81 43.69 7.43
N ASN A 181 46.76 44.31 8.14
CA ASN A 181 47.66 43.69 9.12
C ASN A 181 48.41 42.46 8.57
N PHE A 182 49.22 42.70 7.53
CA PHE A 182 50.05 41.67 6.88
C PHE A 182 51.21 41.23 7.77
N SER A 183 51.42 39.92 7.91
CA SER A 183 52.65 39.37 8.45
C SER A 183 53.73 39.35 7.37
N ASP A 184 55.01 39.35 7.77
CA ASP A 184 56.12 39.11 6.85
C ASP A 184 55.99 37.69 6.25
N CYS A 185 56.26 37.56 4.94
CA CYS A 185 56.28 36.26 4.27
C CYS A 185 57.43 35.40 4.82
N THR A 186 57.22 34.10 4.94
CA THR A 186 58.32 33.16 5.20
C THR A 186 59.14 32.93 3.93
N GLU A 187 60.41 32.51 4.06
CA GLU A 187 61.27 32.18 2.91
C GLU A 187 60.60 31.17 1.95
N TYR A 188 59.80 30.25 2.49
CA TYR A 188 59.03 29.29 1.69
C TYR A 188 57.87 29.94 0.92
N GLU A 189 57.14 30.86 1.55
CA GLU A 189 55.99 31.56 0.95
C GLU A 189 56.41 32.55 -0.15
N GLU A 190 57.62 33.11 -0.05
CA GLU A 190 58.20 33.94 -1.11
C GLU A 190 58.67 33.10 -2.30
N GLU A 191 59.24 31.91 -2.07
CA GLU A 191 59.85 31.09 -3.10
C GLU A 191 58.86 30.15 -3.83
N TYR A 192 57.89 29.56 -3.11
CA TYR A 192 57.10 28.44 -3.62
C TYR A 192 55.60 28.69 -3.72
N ASP A 193 54.90 28.87 -2.60
CA ASP A 193 53.44 28.99 -2.63
C ASP A 193 52.89 29.62 -1.35
N LEU A 194 51.75 30.28 -1.48
CA LEU A 194 51.03 30.92 -0.39
C LEU A 194 49.66 30.24 -0.27
N GLN A 195 49.17 30.00 0.95
CA GLN A 195 47.83 29.43 1.11
C GLN A 195 46.75 30.36 0.53
N ILE A 196 45.71 29.78 -0.09
CA ILE A 196 44.56 30.53 -0.59
C ILE A 196 43.94 31.35 0.55
N GLY A 197 43.59 32.60 0.25
CA GLY A 197 43.03 33.54 1.23
C GLY A 197 44.08 34.25 2.09
N ARG A 198 45.37 33.93 1.93
CA ARG A 198 46.45 34.57 2.69
C ARG A 198 47.16 35.67 1.89
N SER A 199 47.66 36.66 2.61
CA SER A 199 48.52 37.72 2.10
C SER A 199 49.66 38.00 3.08
N CYS A 200 50.82 38.38 2.55
CA CYS A 200 52.01 38.68 3.35
C CYS A 200 52.90 39.74 2.68
N LEU A 201 53.81 40.32 3.46
CA LEU A 201 54.78 41.30 2.98
C LEU A 201 56.08 40.61 2.58
N THR A 202 56.49 40.81 1.33
CA THR A 202 57.77 40.31 0.79
C THR A 202 58.94 41.13 1.35
N SER A 203 60.16 40.60 1.31
CA SER A 203 61.40 41.29 1.71
C SER A 203 61.62 42.65 1.03
N ASP A 204 61.07 42.84 -0.17
CA ASP A 204 61.14 44.07 -0.96
C ASP A 204 60.06 45.10 -0.60
N GLY A 205 59.14 44.76 0.32
CA GLY A 205 58.06 45.62 0.79
C GLY A 205 56.77 45.55 -0.04
N ASP A 206 56.72 44.68 -1.04
CA ASP A 206 55.52 44.42 -1.85
C ASP A 206 54.56 43.45 -1.14
N ILE A 207 53.28 43.48 -1.51
CA ILE A 207 52.25 42.60 -0.92
C ILE A 207 52.04 41.41 -1.84
N ARG A 208 52.36 40.21 -1.36
CA ARG A 208 52.04 38.95 -2.03
C ARG A 208 50.68 38.44 -1.55
N PHE A 209 49.86 37.95 -2.47
CA PHE A 209 48.57 37.35 -2.14
C PHE A 209 48.30 36.09 -2.98
N ASN A 210 47.47 35.20 -2.43
CA ASN A 210 46.87 34.10 -3.18
C ASN A 210 45.36 34.07 -2.91
N GLY A 211 44.57 34.15 -3.98
CA GLY A 211 43.10 34.17 -3.90
C GLY A 211 42.48 35.36 -4.65
N LEU A 212 41.32 35.80 -4.18
CA LEU A 212 40.56 36.94 -4.72
C LEU A 212 40.89 38.23 -3.97
N ILE A 213 41.17 39.32 -4.68
CA ILE A 213 41.38 40.63 -4.06
C ILE A 213 40.94 41.76 -4.99
N GLN A 214 40.32 42.81 -4.42
CA GLN A 214 39.96 44.00 -5.17
C GLN A 214 41.03 45.07 -5.00
N VAL A 215 41.66 45.48 -6.09
CA VAL A 215 42.78 46.43 -6.04
C VAL A 215 42.63 47.45 -7.15
N ASN A 216 42.85 48.72 -6.80
CA ASN A 216 43.07 49.76 -7.80
C ASN A 216 44.55 50.14 -7.80
N GLY A 217 45.32 49.54 -8.71
CA GLY A 217 46.76 49.56 -8.68
C GLY A 217 47.40 48.71 -9.77
N THR A 218 48.71 48.50 -9.65
CA THR A 218 49.50 47.62 -10.50
C THR A 218 49.71 46.29 -9.78
N VAL A 219 49.19 45.22 -10.38
CA VAL A 219 49.38 43.84 -9.91
C VAL A 219 50.14 43.07 -10.99
N GLY A 220 51.16 42.33 -10.59
CA GLY A 220 52.04 41.64 -11.52
C GLY A 220 52.46 40.26 -11.04
N VAL A 221 52.99 39.49 -11.98
CA VAL A 221 53.62 38.19 -11.73
C VAL A 221 55.10 38.28 -12.07
N GLU A 222 55.92 37.60 -11.30
CA GLU A 222 57.33 37.41 -11.58
C GLU A 222 57.48 36.32 -12.64
N SER A 223 57.91 36.71 -13.84
CA SER A 223 58.01 35.83 -15.02
C SER A 223 58.90 34.59 -14.86
N GLU A 224 59.67 34.50 -13.77
CA GLU A 224 60.54 33.37 -13.45
C GLU A 224 59.80 32.24 -12.67
N LYS A 225 58.60 32.52 -12.14
CA LYS A 225 57.83 31.59 -11.30
C LYS A 225 56.64 30.99 -12.07
N TRP A 226 56.77 29.72 -12.43
CA TRP A 226 55.80 28.98 -13.26
C TRP A 226 54.41 28.78 -12.62
N TYR A 227 54.29 28.95 -11.31
CA TYR A 227 53.06 28.74 -10.55
C TYR A 227 52.27 30.04 -10.30
N GLN A 228 52.81 31.20 -10.69
CA GLN A 228 52.12 32.47 -10.59
C GLN A 228 51.23 32.66 -11.81
N TYR A 229 49.98 33.02 -11.55
CA TYR A 229 49.01 33.39 -12.58
C TYR A 229 48.16 34.54 -12.05
N LEU A 230 47.69 35.37 -12.97
CA LEU A 230 46.88 36.53 -12.65
C LEU A 230 45.77 36.66 -13.69
N GLU A 231 44.54 36.65 -13.19
CA GLU A 231 43.35 36.99 -13.95
C GLU A 231 42.75 38.26 -13.36
N TRP A 232 42.13 39.09 -14.19
CA TRP A 232 41.39 40.26 -13.74
C TRP A 232 39.99 40.28 -14.34
N GLY A 233 39.07 40.86 -13.60
CA GLY A 233 37.69 40.99 -14.03
C GLY A 233 36.82 41.65 -12.97
N GLU A 234 35.55 41.26 -12.95
CA GLU A 234 34.55 41.77 -12.02
C GLU A 234 34.00 40.63 -11.15
N PHE A 235 33.74 40.93 -9.88
CA PHE A 235 33.05 40.03 -8.97
C PHE A 235 31.58 40.45 -8.90
N VAL A 236 30.68 39.57 -9.34
CA VAL A 236 29.25 39.88 -9.51
C VAL A 236 28.39 38.92 -8.71
N GLY A 237 27.18 39.34 -8.33
CA GLY A 237 26.19 38.47 -7.67
C GLY A 237 26.44 38.18 -6.19
N ALA A 238 27.39 38.85 -5.55
CA ALA A 238 27.55 38.76 -4.10
C ALA A 238 26.35 39.41 -3.40
N SER A 239 25.72 38.70 -2.46
CA SER A 239 24.64 39.24 -1.65
C SER A 239 25.21 39.97 -0.43
N ASP A 240 24.74 41.20 -0.18
CA ASP A 240 25.08 41.95 1.04
C ASP A 240 24.48 41.30 2.32
N ILE A 241 23.49 40.42 2.15
CA ILE A 241 22.80 39.69 3.22
C ILE A 241 23.09 38.19 3.04
N PRO A 242 23.67 37.49 4.02
CA PRO A 242 23.86 36.05 3.95
C PRO A 242 22.53 35.33 3.74
N ILE A 243 22.51 34.41 2.79
CA ILE A 243 21.34 33.55 2.56
C ILE A 243 21.23 32.60 3.78
N PRO A 244 20.05 32.48 4.42
CA PRO A 244 19.88 31.55 5.54
C PRO A 244 20.21 30.12 5.11
N GLN A 245 20.89 29.37 5.97
CA GLN A 245 21.15 27.94 5.75
C GLN A 245 19.85 27.17 5.95
N ASP A 246 19.50 26.34 4.97
CA ASP A 246 18.33 25.48 5.03
C ASP A 246 18.63 24.23 5.89
N PRO A 247 17.64 23.75 6.67
CA PRO A 247 17.83 22.54 7.45
C PRO A 247 17.91 21.32 6.52
N ARG A 248 18.76 20.34 6.84
CA ARG A 248 18.86 19.08 6.06
C ARG A 248 17.53 18.36 5.86
N SER A 249 16.60 18.46 6.81
CA SER A 249 15.27 17.85 6.69
C SER A 249 14.34 18.52 5.68
N MET A 250 14.79 19.58 5.01
CA MET A 250 14.09 20.14 3.84
C MET A 250 14.39 19.32 2.59
N TYR A 251 15.53 18.60 2.60
CA TYR A 251 16.09 17.83 1.50
C TYR A 251 16.00 16.31 1.75
N ILE A 252 15.00 15.91 2.53
CA ILE A 252 14.76 14.53 2.96
C ILE A 252 13.25 14.42 3.12
N ASP A 253 12.60 13.49 2.41
CA ASP A 253 11.13 13.39 2.40
C ASP A 253 10.52 14.74 1.98
N GLU A 254 11.01 15.24 0.85
CA GLU A 254 10.81 16.61 0.36
C GLU A 254 9.39 16.83 -0.13
N ASP A 255 8.92 15.89 -0.95
CA ASP A 255 7.69 16.02 -1.70
C ASP A 255 6.60 15.06 -1.20
N GLY A 256 5.38 15.59 -1.10
CA GLY A 256 4.20 14.77 -0.86
C GLY A 256 3.83 13.95 -2.10
N PHE A 257 3.18 12.80 -1.92
CA PHE A 257 2.68 12.01 -3.06
C PHE A 257 1.51 12.75 -3.75
N ASP A 258 1.80 13.59 -4.75
CA ASP A 258 0.82 14.46 -5.43
C ASP A 258 0.35 13.94 -6.81
N ILE A 259 0.80 12.74 -7.20
CA ILE A 259 0.51 12.13 -8.51
C ILE A 259 -0.88 11.50 -8.55
N ASP A 260 -1.81 12.14 -9.25
CA ASP A 260 -3.14 11.63 -9.59
C ASP A 260 -3.21 11.08 -11.02
N VAL A 261 -2.94 9.78 -11.17
CA VAL A 261 -3.09 9.07 -12.45
C VAL A 261 -4.54 9.09 -12.98
N ALA A 262 -5.55 9.26 -12.11
CA ALA A 262 -6.96 9.25 -12.52
C ALA A 262 -7.41 10.56 -13.17
N SER A 263 -6.66 11.66 -12.97
CA SER A 263 -6.91 12.95 -13.65
C SER A 263 -6.72 12.83 -15.17
N GLY A 264 -5.83 11.93 -15.61
CA GLY A 264 -5.42 11.78 -17.00
C GLY A 264 -4.53 12.93 -17.50
N GLU A 265 -4.06 13.81 -16.61
CA GLU A 265 -3.05 14.80 -16.91
C GLU A 265 -1.69 14.10 -17.06
N THR A 266 -0.93 14.47 -18.09
CA THR A 266 0.33 13.83 -18.45
C THR A 266 1.55 14.47 -17.78
N SER A 267 1.36 15.57 -17.06
CA SER A 267 2.39 16.39 -16.42
C SER A 267 1.88 16.76 -15.03
N GLN A 268 2.57 16.27 -14.01
CA GLN A 268 2.25 16.39 -12.58
C GLN A 268 3.56 16.53 -11.79
N GLY A 269 3.53 16.52 -10.45
CA GLY A 269 4.71 16.73 -9.62
C GLY A 269 4.91 18.21 -9.26
N PHE A 270 5.51 18.44 -8.10
CA PHE A 270 5.77 19.76 -7.57
C PHE A 270 7.09 19.80 -6.83
N ASP A 271 8.01 20.62 -7.31
CA ASP A 271 9.27 20.96 -6.67
C ASP A 271 9.02 21.88 -5.45
N ASP A 272 8.87 21.30 -4.24
CA ASP A 272 8.56 22.03 -3.00
C ASP A 272 9.75 22.84 -2.46
N ASP A 273 10.96 22.32 -2.62
CA ASP A 273 12.20 22.89 -2.10
C ASP A 273 12.81 23.92 -3.09
N GLY A 274 12.44 23.84 -4.37
CA GLY A 274 12.74 24.76 -5.44
C GLY A 274 14.12 24.57 -6.04
N ASP A 275 14.74 23.39 -5.95
CA ASP A 275 16.09 23.15 -6.46
C ASP A 275 16.14 22.70 -7.93
N CYS A 276 15.03 22.24 -8.52
CA CYS A 276 14.91 22.02 -9.97
C CYS A 276 14.89 23.32 -10.78
N ILE A 277 14.47 24.44 -10.16
CA ILE A 277 14.57 25.77 -10.76
C ILE A 277 15.65 26.58 -10.05
N ARG A 278 16.72 26.91 -10.79
CA ARG A 278 17.70 27.90 -10.32
C ARG A 278 17.04 29.28 -10.18
N ASP A 279 16.98 29.81 -8.97
CA ASP A 279 16.37 31.12 -8.64
C ASP A 279 17.22 32.32 -9.12
N TRP A 280 18.39 32.07 -9.74
CA TRP A 280 19.36 33.13 -9.99
C TRP A 280 19.54 33.53 -11.48
N ASP A 281 19.37 34.83 -11.76
CA ASP A 281 19.48 35.53 -13.06
C ASP A 281 20.94 35.86 -13.48
N ILE A 282 21.94 35.05 -13.08
CA ILE A 282 23.36 35.16 -13.52
C ILE A 282 23.36 34.50 -14.88
N ILE A 283 23.17 35.35 -15.87
CA ILE A 283 23.95 35.33 -17.08
C ILE A 283 24.03 33.90 -17.68
N SER A 284 23.01 33.60 -18.47
CA SER A 284 23.05 32.71 -19.63
C SER A 284 24.14 33.07 -20.67
N SER A 285 25.17 33.84 -20.27
CA SER A 285 26.41 34.10 -20.98
C SER A 285 27.64 33.50 -20.30
N ARG A 286 27.53 32.33 -19.65
CA ARG A 286 28.54 31.28 -19.93
C ARG A 286 28.38 30.87 -21.39
N THR A 287 28.84 31.78 -22.24
CA THR A 287 28.99 31.59 -23.66
C THR A 287 29.96 30.43 -23.81
N SER A 288 29.43 29.23 -24.05
CA SER A 288 30.08 28.20 -24.85
C SER A 288 31.58 28.01 -24.58
N ASN A 289 32.00 27.83 -23.32
CA ASN A 289 33.35 27.37 -23.04
C ASN A 289 33.27 25.97 -22.42
N PRO A 290 33.31 24.91 -23.26
CA PRO A 290 33.10 23.53 -22.85
C PRO A 290 34.32 22.91 -22.15
N GLU A 291 35.19 23.72 -21.51
CA GLU A 291 36.45 23.27 -20.90
C GLU A 291 36.48 23.36 -19.35
N PHE A 292 35.47 23.97 -18.71
CA PHE A 292 35.25 23.81 -17.26
C PHE A 292 34.15 22.78 -17.03
N ILE A 293 34.55 21.54 -17.30
CA ILE A 293 33.75 20.32 -17.29
C ILE A 293 33.68 19.81 -15.85
N TRP A 294 32.73 20.29 -15.04
CA TRP A 294 32.16 19.59 -13.86
C TRP A 294 30.79 20.16 -13.40
N GLU A 295 30.25 21.22 -14.02
CA GLU A 295 28.82 21.54 -13.87
C GLU A 295 28.04 20.56 -14.74
N ASP A 296 27.51 19.51 -14.11
CA ASP A 296 26.50 18.66 -14.74
C ASP A 296 25.41 19.55 -15.34
N TYR A 297 24.92 19.13 -16.50
CA TYR A 297 23.91 19.85 -17.27
C TYR A 297 22.65 20.00 -16.42
N PHE A 298 22.55 21.09 -15.66
CA PHE A 298 21.32 21.46 -14.98
C PHE A 298 20.29 21.75 -16.07
N MET A 299 19.38 20.79 -16.24
CA MET A 299 18.35 20.78 -17.25
C MET A 299 17.04 20.64 -16.50
N SER A 300 16.35 21.76 -16.31
CA SER A 300 15.03 21.78 -15.70
C SER A 300 13.99 21.00 -16.51
N ASP A 301 14.21 20.76 -17.82
CA ASP A 301 13.45 19.84 -18.68
C ASP A 301 14.41 18.68 -19.09
N SER A 302 14.65 17.78 -18.14
CA SER A 302 15.57 16.65 -18.28
C SER A 302 14.94 15.53 -19.12
N ASN A 303 13.61 15.35 -18.99
CA ASN A 303 12.79 14.39 -19.73
C ASN A 303 12.49 14.88 -21.18
N ARG A 304 12.67 16.17 -21.47
CA ARG A 304 12.51 16.82 -22.79
C ARG A 304 11.08 16.82 -23.31
N ASN A 305 10.11 16.87 -22.41
CA ASN A 305 8.69 16.96 -22.74
C ASN A 305 8.26 18.41 -23.06
N GLY A 306 9.13 19.40 -22.76
CA GLY A 306 8.92 20.82 -23.02
C GLY A 306 8.20 21.59 -21.91
N ILE A 307 8.11 20.99 -20.73
CA ILE A 307 7.67 21.57 -19.46
C ILE A 307 8.89 21.48 -18.54
N ASP A 308 9.17 22.55 -17.80
CA ASP A 308 10.30 22.56 -16.87
C ASP A 308 9.80 22.10 -15.50
N CYS A 309 10.56 21.23 -14.84
CA CYS A 309 10.36 20.74 -13.48
C CYS A 309 9.02 20.03 -13.30
N ASP A 310 8.81 18.98 -14.10
CA ASP A 310 7.63 18.16 -14.00
C ASP A 310 7.91 16.65 -14.06
N VAL A 311 6.89 15.89 -13.67
CA VAL A 311 6.81 14.45 -13.79
C VAL A 311 5.90 14.08 -14.94
N GLU A 312 6.48 13.53 -16.00
CA GLU A 312 5.74 13.04 -17.16
C GLU A 312 5.14 11.66 -16.89
N LEU A 313 3.82 11.58 -16.98
CA LEU A 313 3.08 10.33 -17.01
C LEU A 313 2.89 9.85 -18.45
N VAL A 314 3.62 8.80 -18.83
CA VAL A 314 3.60 8.27 -20.20
C VAL A 314 2.49 7.22 -20.35
N PHE A 315 1.46 7.55 -21.13
CA PHE A 315 0.33 6.65 -21.39
C PHE A 315 0.44 5.92 -22.74
N ASP A 316 -0.08 4.69 -22.81
CA ASP A 316 -0.25 3.94 -24.05
C ASP A 316 -1.40 4.51 -24.93
N ARG A 317 -1.61 3.91 -26.11
CA ARG A 317 -2.68 4.34 -27.04
C ARG A 317 -4.08 3.99 -26.53
N GLU A 318 -4.15 3.14 -25.53
CA GLU A 318 -5.35 2.64 -24.88
C GLU A 318 -5.67 3.40 -23.57
N GLY A 319 -4.80 4.33 -23.16
CA GLY A 319 -4.94 5.17 -21.96
C GLY A 319 -4.39 4.57 -20.66
N ASN A 320 -3.54 3.54 -20.73
CA ASN A 320 -2.89 2.94 -19.56
C ASN A 320 -1.50 3.56 -19.34
N LEU A 321 -1.17 3.90 -18.08
CA LEU A 321 0.17 4.34 -17.71
C LEU A 321 1.19 3.23 -18.00
N ILE A 322 2.29 3.58 -18.66
CA ILE A 322 3.41 2.67 -19.00
C ILE A 322 4.61 2.97 -18.11
N SER A 323 4.97 4.25 -18.00
CA SER A 323 6.14 4.73 -17.27
C SER A 323 5.86 6.11 -16.68
N ILE A 324 6.66 6.44 -15.67
CA ILE A 324 6.76 7.74 -15.05
C ILE A 324 8.18 8.22 -15.34
N GLU A 325 8.31 9.40 -15.93
CA GLU A 325 9.58 10.02 -16.30
C GLU A 325 9.64 11.40 -15.64
N ALA A 326 10.25 11.46 -14.46
CA ALA A 326 10.49 12.71 -13.74
C ALA A 326 11.65 13.50 -14.38
N ASP A 327 11.54 14.82 -14.37
CA ASP A 327 12.71 15.69 -14.51
C ASP A 327 13.68 15.45 -13.36
N ASN A 328 14.93 15.91 -13.53
CA ASN A 328 15.88 15.88 -12.43
C ASN A 328 15.44 16.92 -11.39
N MET A 329 15.65 16.61 -10.12
CA MET A 329 15.41 17.46 -8.96
C MET A 329 13.92 17.73 -8.71
N VAL A 330 13.05 16.83 -9.18
CA VAL A 330 11.60 16.88 -8.95
C VAL A 330 11.16 15.55 -8.39
N ASP A 331 10.48 15.54 -7.23
CA ASP A 331 10.02 14.32 -6.58
C ASP A 331 11.16 13.28 -6.43
N GLU A 332 12.40 13.74 -6.12
CA GLU A 332 13.61 12.89 -6.03
C GLU A 332 13.65 12.07 -4.72
N ASP A 333 13.07 12.61 -3.64
CA ASP A 333 12.83 11.94 -2.36
C ASP A 333 11.34 12.03 -1.97
N PRO A 334 10.43 11.40 -2.74
CA PRO A 334 9.00 11.47 -2.46
C PRO A 334 8.72 10.73 -1.17
N SER A 335 7.69 11.16 -0.42
CA SER A 335 7.40 10.60 0.90
C SER A 335 7.23 9.09 0.90
N GLU A 336 8.33 8.39 1.22
CA GLU A 336 8.38 6.94 1.30
C GLU A 336 7.36 6.46 2.33
N ASP A 337 7.17 7.23 3.39
CA ASP A 337 6.27 6.92 4.48
C ASP A 337 4.82 6.82 4.00
N GLU A 338 4.29 7.84 3.32
CA GLU A 338 2.88 7.82 2.92
C GLU A 338 2.59 6.73 1.87
N PHE A 339 3.44 6.65 0.84
CA PHE A 339 3.26 5.65 -0.23
C PHE A 339 3.46 4.23 0.28
N VAL A 340 4.53 3.97 1.03
CA VAL A 340 4.82 2.62 1.52
C VAL A 340 3.81 2.21 2.59
N LEU A 341 3.36 3.11 3.49
CA LEU A 341 2.30 2.80 4.45
C LEU A 341 0.98 2.49 3.74
N GLU A 342 0.59 3.26 2.71
CA GLU A 342 -0.61 2.99 1.92
C GLU A 342 -0.49 1.62 1.21
N SER A 343 0.69 1.32 0.69
CA SER A 343 0.96 0.02 0.09
C SER A 343 0.90 -1.15 1.08
N LEU A 344 1.40 -0.95 2.30
CA LEU A 344 1.39 -1.92 3.38
C LEU A 344 -0.04 -2.15 3.85
N HIS A 345 -0.84 -1.08 3.94
CA HIS A 345 -2.26 -1.14 4.25
C HIS A 345 -3.02 -1.98 3.22
N ARG A 346 -2.94 -1.63 1.93
CA ARG A 346 -3.63 -2.37 0.85
C ARG A 346 -3.13 -3.82 0.76
N GLY A 347 -1.82 -4.01 0.87
CA GLY A 347 -1.17 -5.31 0.93
C GLY A 347 -1.69 -6.17 2.08
N PHE A 348 -1.82 -5.60 3.28
CA PHE A 348 -2.38 -6.28 4.46
C PHE A 348 -3.83 -6.71 4.23
N VAL A 349 -4.70 -5.80 3.74
CA VAL A 349 -6.10 -6.12 3.46
C VAL A 349 -6.23 -7.27 2.45
N LEU A 350 -5.44 -7.24 1.38
CA LEU A 350 -5.42 -8.31 0.38
C LEU A 350 -4.85 -9.62 0.94
N ALA A 351 -3.75 -9.56 1.68
CA ALA A 351 -3.12 -10.74 2.29
C ALA A 351 -4.08 -11.43 3.26
N VAL A 352 -4.71 -10.67 4.16
CA VAL A 352 -5.66 -11.21 5.14
C VAL A 352 -6.94 -11.70 4.43
N GLY A 353 -7.47 -10.95 3.47
CA GLY A 353 -8.65 -11.35 2.70
C GLY A 353 -8.44 -12.65 1.92
N LYS A 354 -7.30 -12.79 1.25
CA LYS A 354 -6.98 -13.95 0.41
C LYS A 354 -6.50 -15.14 1.23
N VAL A 355 -5.52 -14.94 2.09
CA VAL A 355 -4.89 -16.05 2.82
C VAL A 355 -5.75 -16.44 4.02
N ALA A 356 -6.09 -15.50 4.91
CA ALA A 356 -6.79 -15.84 6.13
C ALA A 356 -8.27 -16.16 5.90
N PHE A 357 -9.01 -15.30 5.19
CA PHE A 357 -10.45 -15.50 5.00
C PHE A 357 -10.77 -16.59 3.97
N LEU A 358 -10.17 -16.55 2.78
CA LEU A 358 -10.48 -17.53 1.73
C LEU A 358 -9.77 -18.86 1.95
N PHE A 359 -8.44 -18.88 2.11
CA PHE A 359 -7.71 -20.14 2.15
C PHE A 359 -7.84 -20.82 3.51
N LEU A 360 -7.55 -20.11 4.61
CA LEU A 360 -7.55 -20.73 5.93
C LEU A 360 -8.98 -20.96 6.43
N LEU A 361 -9.73 -19.89 6.69
CA LEU A 361 -11.07 -20.01 7.25
C LEU A 361 -12.05 -20.66 6.25
N GLY A 362 -11.97 -20.29 4.98
CA GLY A 362 -12.84 -20.83 3.93
C GLY A 362 -12.70 -22.33 3.69
N ILE A 363 -11.48 -22.89 3.74
CA ILE A 363 -11.25 -24.34 3.53
C ILE A 363 -11.37 -25.12 4.84
N PHE A 364 -10.73 -24.66 5.93
CA PHE A 364 -10.64 -25.46 7.16
C PHE A 364 -11.94 -25.51 7.95
N ILE A 365 -12.73 -24.42 8.00
CA ILE A 365 -14.01 -24.42 8.75
C ILE A 365 -14.97 -25.49 8.18
N PRO A 366 -15.26 -25.56 6.86
CA PRO A 366 -16.09 -26.61 6.29
C PRO A 366 -15.48 -27.99 6.43
N LEU A 367 -14.15 -28.09 6.27
CA LEU A 367 -13.46 -29.37 6.39
C LEU A 367 -13.65 -29.97 7.79
N PHE A 368 -13.59 -29.20 8.87
CA PHE A 368 -13.78 -29.73 10.22
C PHE A 368 -15.24 -29.80 10.69
N LEU A 369 -16.03 -28.74 10.46
CA LEU A 369 -17.39 -28.66 11.00
C LEU A 369 -18.42 -29.36 10.13
N ALA A 370 -18.35 -29.22 8.80
CA ALA A 370 -19.34 -29.83 7.91
C ALA A 370 -19.10 -31.35 7.78
N THR A 371 -17.84 -31.78 7.64
CA THR A 371 -17.52 -33.22 7.57
C THR A 371 -17.70 -33.95 8.90
N GLY A 372 -17.51 -33.28 10.05
CA GLY A 372 -17.63 -33.92 11.36
C GLY A 372 -19.03 -33.85 11.98
N LEU A 373 -19.96 -33.07 11.43
CA LEU A 373 -21.34 -32.96 11.95
C LEU A 373 -22.34 -33.51 10.94
N ILE A 374 -22.41 -32.91 9.75
CA ILE A 374 -23.43 -33.21 8.76
C ILE A 374 -23.19 -34.62 8.21
N ARG A 375 -21.94 -34.95 7.87
CA ARG A 375 -21.62 -36.26 7.31
C ARG A 375 -21.78 -37.40 8.31
N ASP A 376 -21.31 -37.28 9.54
CA ASP A 376 -21.41 -38.39 10.50
C ASP A 376 -22.87 -38.79 10.76
N GLU A 377 -23.78 -37.81 10.82
CA GLU A 377 -25.22 -38.07 10.90
C GLU A 377 -25.80 -38.67 9.61
N MET A 378 -25.38 -38.16 8.44
CA MET A 378 -25.83 -38.69 7.15
C MET A 378 -25.29 -40.09 6.84
N ALA A 379 -24.10 -40.43 7.32
CA ALA A 379 -23.44 -41.71 7.10
C ALA A 379 -23.93 -42.79 8.08
N SER A 380 -24.23 -42.42 9.32
CA SER A 380 -24.66 -43.32 10.40
C SER A 380 -26.12 -43.77 10.30
N GLY A 381 -26.92 -43.23 9.38
CA GLY A 381 -28.34 -43.57 9.24
C GLY A 381 -29.21 -43.06 10.39
N THR A 382 -28.65 -42.31 11.34
CA THR A 382 -29.37 -41.72 12.49
C THR A 382 -30.41 -40.67 12.06
N MET A 383 -30.33 -40.19 10.81
CA MET A 383 -31.30 -39.31 10.16
C MET A 383 -32.75 -39.79 10.28
N TYR A 384 -33.02 -41.10 10.22
CA TYR A 384 -34.41 -41.63 10.30
C TYR A 384 -35.03 -41.50 11.69
N TYR A 385 -34.23 -41.55 12.76
CA TYR A 385 -34.72 -41.40 14.13
C TYR A 385 -35.07 -39.95 14.48
N LEU A 386 -34.49 -39.00 13.75
CA LEU A 386 -34.73 -37.57 13.94
C LEU A 386 -36.02 -37.09 13.23
N ILE A 387 -36.58 -37.89 12.33
CA ILE A 387 -37.63 -37.47 11.41
C ILE A 387 -38.89 -38.34 11.59
N GLY A 388 -39.81 -37.91 12.46
CA GLY A 388 -41.08 -38.60 12.72
C GLY A 388 -42.15 -38.49 11.62
N LYS A 389 -41.87 -37.79 10.49
CA LYS A 389 -42.75 -37.67 9.32
C LYS A 389 -41.94 -37.78 8.03
N PRO A 390 -42.43 -38.43 6.96
CA PRO A 390 -41.68 -38.56 5.72
C PRO A 390 -41.32 -37.19 5.12
N ILE A 391 -40.02 -36.93 4.98
CA ILE A 391 -39.43 -35.82 4.22
C ILE A 391 -38.55 -36.45 3.15
N HIS A 392 -38.50 -35.87 1.95
CA HIS A 392 -37.66 -36.39 0.88
C HIS A 392 -36.19 -36.23 1.26
N ARG A 393 -35.40 -37.31 1.19
CA ARG A 393 -34.02 -37.36 1.72
C ARG A 393 -33.08 -36.33 1.09
N ALA A 394 -33.36 -35.96 -0.15
CA ALA A 394 -32.64 -34.91 -0.87
C ALA A 394 -32.86 -33.49 -0.26
N GLU A 395 -34.06 -33.18 0.24
CA GLU A 395 -34.35 -31.85 0.80
C GLU A 395 -33.64 -31.65 2.14
N PHE A 396 -33.52 -32.73 2.93
CA PHE A 396 -32.81 -32.71 4.20
C PHE A 396 -31.34 -32.28 4.08
N PHE A 397 -30.66 -32.70 3.00
CA PHE A 397 -29.27 -32.31 2.73
C PHE A 397 -29.10 -30.79 2.64
N ILE A 398 -29.97 -30.13 1.88
CA ILE A 398 -29.96 -28.67 1.71
C ILE A 398 -30.22 -27.98 3.06
N TYR A 399 -31.22 -28.44 3.81
CA TYR A 399 -31.55 -27.82 5.10
C TYR A 399 -30.41 -27.92 6.12
N ARG A 400 -29.59 -28.98 6.06
CA ARG A 400 -28.39 -29.11 6.90
C ARG A 400 -27.30 -28.12 6.51
N ILE A 401 -27.03 -27.98 5.21
CA ILE A 401 -26.07 -26.98 4.72
C ILE A 401 -26.53 -25.57 5.11
N LEU A 402 -27.81 -25.25 4.92
CA LEU A 402 -28.38 -23.96 5.34
C LEU A 402 -28.29 -23.73 6.86
N GLY A 403 -28.51 -24.79 7.65
CA GLY A 403 -28.30 -24.78 9.09
C GLY A 403 -26.86 -24.43 9.49
N PHE A 404 -25.87 -24.99 8.79
CA PHE A 404 -24.47 -24.62 8.98
C PHE A 404 -24.21 -23.16 8.59
N MET A 405 -24.67 -22.74 7.40
CA MET A 405 -24.51 -21.38 6.91
C MET A 405 -25.13 -20.31 7.82
N SER A 406 -26.21 -20.65 8.53
CA SER A 406 -26.88 -19.72 9.46
C SER A 406 -26.00 -19.24 10.62
N ILE A 407 -24.90 -19.96 10.92
CA ILE A 407 -23.93 -19.57 11.95
C ILE A 407 -22.63 -19.13 11.30
N SER A 408 -22.13 -19.91 10.35
CA SER A 408 -20.78 -19.72 9.84
C SER A 408 -20.65 -18.53 8.88
N ALA A 409 -21.64 -18.25 8.02
CA ALA A 409 -21.59 -17.05 7.17
C ALA A 409 -21.70 -15.74 7.97
N PRO A 410 -22.65 -15.59 8.92
CA PRO A 410 -22.66 -14.41 9.78
C PRO A 410 -21.37 -14.24 10.57
N TYR A 411 -20.77 -15.33 11.05
CA TYR A 411 -19.46 -15.27 11.70
C TYR A 411 -18.38 -14.71 10.77
N MET A 412 -18.28 -15.20 9.52
CA MET A 412 -17.30 -14.70 8.54
C MET A 412 -17.53 -13.23 8.19
N VAL A 413 -18.77 -12.83 7.96
CA VAL A 413 -19.11 -11.43 7.62
C VAL A 413 -18.84 -10.50 8.81
N VAL A 414 -19.25 -10.88 10.02
CA VAL A 414 -18.99 -10.07 11.22
C VAL A 414 -17.50 -9.96 11.51
N LEU A 415 -16.74 -11.04 11.35
CA LEU A 415 -15.29 -11.01 11.53
C LEU A 415 -14.61 -10.12 10.49
N ALA A 416 -15.01 -10.21 9.21
CA ALA A 416 -14.51 -9.35 8.14
C ALA A 416 -14.82 -7.87 8.40
N LEU A 417 -16.04 -7.54 8.86
CA LEU A 417 -16.42 -6.18 9.21
C LEU A 417 -15.72 -5.66 10.47
N LEU A 418 -15.40 -6.53 11.43
CA LEU A 418 -14.62 -6.15 12.61
C LEU A 418 -13.19 -5.78 12.20
N VAL A 419 -12.53 -6.65 11.44
CA VAL A 419 -11.19 -6.39 10.92
C VAL A 419 -11.23 -5.12 10.06
N GLY A 420 -12.21 -5.00 9.17
CA GLY A 420 -12.39 -3.82 8.34
C GLY A 420 -12.61 -2.53 9.11
N LEU A 421 -13.39 -2.57 10.20
CA LEU A 421 -13.56 -1.42 11.06
C LEU A 421 -12.23 -0.98 11.67
N VAL A 422 -11.42 -1.91 12.17
CA VAL A 422 -10.11 -1.59 12.76
C VAL A 422 -9.15 -1.04 11.70
N THR A 423 -9.04 -1.70 10.54
CA THR A 423 -8.16 -1.23 9.47
C THR A 423 -8.60 0.11 8.91
N SER A 424 -9.91 0.40 8.83
CA SER A 424 -10.42 1.70 8.35
C SER A 424 -10.16 2.87 9.30
N PHE A 425 -9.90 2.62 10.59
CA PHE A 425 -9.53 3.66 11.56
C PHE A 425 -8.02 3.88 11.67
N ILE A 426 -7.23 2.86 11.38
CA ILE A 426 -5.76 2.89 11.52
C ILE A 426 -5.07 3.11 10.17
N GLY A 427 -5.76 2.81 9.05
CA GLY A 427 -5.22 2.98 7.71
C GLY A 427 -4.77 4.43 7.46
N PRO A 428 -3.71 4.61 6.66
CA PRO A 428 -3.12 5.93 6.40
C PRO A 428 -4.10 6.82 5.62
N GLY A 429 -3.90 8.13 5.67
CA GLY A 429 -4.66 9.12 4.90
C GLY A 429 -5.37 10.19 5.74
N ASP A 430 -5.80 11.26 5.07
CA ASP A 430 -6.30 12.49 5.70
C ASP A 430 -7.61 12.37 6.48
N SER A 431 -8.38 11.31 6.19
CA SER A 431 -9.70 11.13 6.77
C SER A 431 -9.64 10.26 8.03
N LEU A 432 -10.37 10.67 9.09
CA LEU A 432 -10.49 9.88 10.32
C LEU A 432 -11.06 8.46 10.12
N PHE A 433 -11.73 8.21 8.98
CA PHE A 433 -12.32 6.90 8.69
C PHE A 433 -12.45 6.64 7.19
N ARG A 434 -11.82 5.57 6.71
CA ARG A 434 -11.84 5.15 5.31
C ARG A 434 -13.02 4.23 5.00
N PHE A 435 -14.08 4.81 4.42
CA PHE A 435 -15.28 4.05 4.02
C PHE A 435 -15.06 3.12 2.82
N GLN A 436 -14.06 3.41 1.97
CA GLN A 436 -13.73 2.58 0.81
C GLN A 436 -13.28 1.18 1.24
N ASP A 437 -12.42 1.09 2.25
CA ASP A 437 -11.89 -0.19 2.75
C ASP A 437 -13.02 -1.08 3.32
N LEU A 438 -14.03 -0.47 3.95
CA LEU A 438 -15.21 -1.21 4.44
C LEU A 438 -15.97 -1.90 3.29
N THR A 439 -15.97 -1.31 2.10
CA THR A 439 -16.56 -1.92 0.91
C THR A 439 -15.78 -3.16 0.48
N VAL A 440 -14.45 -3.08 0.47
CA VAL A 440 -13.56 -4.24 0.20
C VAL A 440 -13.83 -5.35 1.20
N TRP A 441 -13.86 -5.04 2.50
CA TRP A 441 -14.10 -6.00 3.56
C TRP A 441 -15.50 -6.63 3.51
N LEU A 442 -16.52 -5.87 3.13
CA LEU A 442 -17.87 -6.40 2.91
C LEU A 442 -17.88 -7.42 1.77
N ILE A 443 -17.23 -7.10 0.64
CA ILE A 443 -17.14 -8.02 -0.50
C ILE A 443 -16.29 -9.25 -0.15
N ILE A 444 -15.16 -9.09 0.56
CA ILE A 444 -14.37 -10.21 1.09
C ILE A 444 -15.24 -11.09 1.99
N GLY A 445 -16.03 -10.51 2.89
CA GLY A 445 -16.92 -11.25 3.79
C GLY A 445 -17.98 -12.06 3.04
N ILE A 446 -18.62 -11.47 2.01
CA ILE A 446 -19.60 -12.15 1.14
C ILE A 446 -18.91 -13.26 0.32
N THR A 447 -17.73 -12.97 -0.23
CA THR A 447 -16.95 -13.93 -1.02
C THR A 447 -16.54 -15.12 -0.17
N ALA A 448 -16.02 -14.86 1.04
CA ALA A 448 -15.66 -15.89 1.99
C ALA A 448 -16.87 -16.74 2.37
N ALA A 449 -18.06 -16.14 2.55
CA ALA A 449 -19.29 -16.89 2.80
C ALA A 449 -19.72 -17.77 1.61
N LEU A 450 -19.56 -17.30 0.36
CA LEU A 450 -19.82 -18.09 -0.84
C LEU A 450 -18.83 -19.26 -1.00
N VAL A 451 -17.54 -19.00 -0.80
CA VAL A 451 -16.49 -20.03 -0.84
C VAL A 451 -16.69 -21.06 0.27
N LEU A 452 -17.04 -20.61 1.47
CA LEU A 452 -17.41 -21.47 2.59
C LEU A 452 -18.60 -22.38 2.23
N LEU A 453 -19.62 -21.84 1.55
CA LEU A 453 -20.77 -22.62 1.08
C LEU A 453 -20.36 -23.64 0.01
N ALA A 454 -19.51 -23.25 -0.95
CA ALA A 454 -18.98 -24.15 -1.97
C ALA A 454 -18.23 -25.33 -1.35
N TYR A 455 -17.30 -25.06 -0.43
CA TYR A 455 -16.56 -26.11 0.27
C TYR A 455 -17.44 -26.96 1.19
N SER A 456 -18.44 -26.35 1.83
CA SER A 456 -19.40 -27.09 2.65
C SER A 456 -20.23 -28.05 1.82
N ALA A 457 -20.66 -27.63 0.64
CA ALA A 457 -21.41 -28.46 -0.30
C ALA A 457 -20.56 -29.60 -0.85
N THR A 458 -19.32 -29.32 -1.28
CA THR A 458 -18.41 -30.34 -1.83
C THR A 458 -18.04 -31.39 -0.79
N PHE A 459 -17.54 -30.99 0.37
CA PHE A 459 -17.09 -31.93 1.38
C PHE A 459 -18.25 -32.75 1.97
N SER A 460 -19.43 -32.13 2.14
CA SER A 460 -20.63 -32.84 2.57
C SER A 460 -21.12 -33.83 1.50
N ALA A 461 -21.10 -33.46 0.21
CA ALA A 461 -21.50 -34.34 -0.88
C ALA A 461 -20.53 -35.52 -1.06
N LEU A 462 -19.22 -35.28 -1.01
CA LEU A 462 -18.19 -36.35 -1.02
C LEU A 462 -18.36 -37.30 0.17
N GLY A 463 -18.69 -36.75 1.33
CA GLY A 463 -19.04 -37.50 2.54
C GLY A 463 -20.26 -38.40 2.37
N VAL A 464 -21.29 -37.93 1.66
CA VAL A 464 -22.48 -38.70 1.32
C VAL A 464 -22.15 -39.82 0.33
N ILE A 465 -21.40 -39.52 -0.73
CA ILE A 465 -21.09 -40.47 -1.82
C ILE A 465 -20.45 -41.74 -1.26
N SER A 466 -19.48 -41.62 -0.35
CA SER A 466 -18.78 -42.77 0.24
C SER A 466 -18.72 -42.71 1.76
N LYS A 467 -19.36 -43.68 2.44
CA LYS A 467 -19.33 -43.79 3.91
C LYS A 467 -17.89 -43.97 4.44
N LYS A 468 -17.12 -44.87 3.82
CA LYS A 468 -15.75 -45.24 4.26
C LYS A 468 -14.67 -44.29 3.72
N PHE A 469 -14.74 -43.93 2.44
CA PHE A 469 -13.68 -43.18 1.78
C PHE A 469 -13.94 -41.67 1.66
N GLY A 470 -15.16 -41.20 1.95
CA GLY A 470 -15.53 -39.80 1.77
C GLY A 470 -14.63 -38.81 2.50
N ILE A 471 -14.13 -39.13 3.70
CA ILE A 471 -13.20 -38.25 4.43
C ILE A 471 -11.87 -38.09 3.73
N TYR A 472 -11.33 -39.20 3.22
CA TYR A 472 -10.02 -39.21 2.59
C TYR A 472 -10.06 -38.46 1.27
N ILE A 473 -11.15 -38.62 0.50
CA ILE A 473 -11.36 -37.88 -0.73
C ILE A 473 -11.54 -36.38 -0.43
N ALA A 474 -12.32 -36.03 0.61
CA ALA A 474 -12.47 -34.63 1.02
C ALA A 474 -11.15 -34.00 1.50
N MET A 475 -10.31 -34.75 2.21
CA MET A 475 -8.99 -34.30 2.64
C MET A 475 -8.04 -34.08 1.46
N VAL A 476 -8.00 -35.01 0.50
CA VAL A 476 -7.20 -34.86 -0.74
C VAL A 476 -7.70 -33.66 -1.54
N MET A 477 -9.02 -33.47 -1.65
CA MET A 477 -9.59 -32.27 -2.28
C MET A 477 -9.24 -30.99 -1.51
N GLY A 478 -9.24 -31.00 -0.18
CA GLY A 478 -8.81 -29.85 0.62
C GLY A 478 -7.35 -29.47 0.36
N VAL A 479 -6.45 -30.47 0.26
CA VAL A 479 -5.05 -30.26 -0.11
C VAL A 479 -4.91 -29.74 -1.54
N TRP A 480 -5.68 -30.30 -2.49
CA TRP A 480 -5.73 -29.80 -3.87
C TRP A 480 -6.13 -28.32 -3.90
N GLU A 481 -7.22 -27.96 -3.22
CA GLU A 481 -7.72 -26.58 -3.18
C GLU A 481 -6.71 -25.62 -2.54
N PHE A 482 -5.99 -26.07 -1.52
CA PHE A 482 -4.91 -25.29 -0.90
C PHE A 482 -3.71 -25.09 -1.84
N ILE A 483 -3.29 -26.11 -2.59
CA ILE A 483 -2.20 -25.98 -3.58
C ILE A 483 -2.62 -25.04 -4.72
N MET A 484 -3.83 -25.21 -5.25
CA MET A 484 -4.34 -24.38 -6.35
C MET A 484 -4.57 -22.93 -5.92
N ALA A 485 -4.92 -22.69 -4.66
CA ALA A 485 -5.01 -21.37 -4.05
C ALA A 485 -3.66 -20.63 -4.11
N PHE A 486 -2.58 -21.26 -3.66
CA PHE A 486 -1.22 -20.70 -3.76
C PHE A 486 -0.78 -20.52 -5.20
N PHE A 487 -1.06 -21.51 -6.07
CA PHE A 487 -0.71 -21.41 -7.47
C PHE A 487 -1.42 -20.24 -8.16
N SER A 488 -2.70 -20.02 -7.85
CA SER A 488 -3.47 -18.90 -8.38
C SER A 488 -2.93 -17.54 -7.93
N LEU A 489 -2.44 -17.44 -6.69
CA LEU A 489 -1.84 -16.23 -6.15
C LEU A 489 -0.49 -15.92 -6.82
N LEU A 490 0.37 -16.94 -6.95
CA LEU A 490 1.74 -16.78 -7.48
C LEU A 490 1.80 -16.66 -9.01
N THR A 491 0.81 -17.20 -9.74
CA THR A 491 0.77 -17.12 -11.22
C THR A 491 -0.16 -16.02 -11.73
N SER A 492 -0.59 -15.10 -10.87
CA SER A 492 -1.50 -14.00 -11.23
C SER A 492 -2.77 -14.45 -11.96
N GLY A 493 -3.33 -15.60 -11.58
CA GLY A 493 -4.53 -16.16 -12.23
C GLY A 493 -4.37 -16.58 -13.71
N GLN A 494 -3.18 -16.43 -14.32
CA GLN A 494 -2.92 -16.74 -15.74
C GLN A 494 -3.00 -18.24 -16.05
N SER A 495 -2.83 -19.08 -15.03
CA SER A 495 -2.86 -20.52 -15.20
C SER A 495 -4.30 -21.02 -15.32
N LYS A 496 -4.70 -21.46 -16.52
CA LYS A 496 -6.03 -22.06 -16.77
C LYS A 496 -6.32 -23.31 -15.93
N ILE A 497 -5.29 -23.94 -15.36
CA ILE A 497 -5.45 -25.06 -14.44
C ILE A 497 -6.05 -24.59 -13.10
N ALA A 498 -5.73 -23.38 -12.63
CA ALA A 498 -6.27 -22.79 -11.42
C ALA A 498 -7.78 -22.55 -11.50
N TRP A 499 -8.33 -22.36 -12.70
CA TRP A 499 -9.75 -22.15 -12.94
C TRP A 499 -10.63 -23.34 -12.53
N LEU A 500 -10.05 -24.53 -12.35
CA LEU A 500 -10.75 -25.70 -11.85
C LEU A 500 -11.00 -25.67 -10.32
N SER A 501 -10.33 -24.78 -9.60
CA SER A 501 -10.41 -24.67 -8.14
C SER A 501 -11.40 -23.59 -7.71
N VAL A 502 -12.10 -23.84 -6.61
CA VAL A 502 -13.04 -22.87 -6.00
C VAL A 502 -12.28 -21.64 -5.48
N SER A 503 -11.05 -21.82 -5.02
CA SER A 503 -10.24 -20.74 -4.45
C SER A 503 -9.86 -19.70 -5.49
N HIS A 504 -9.57 -20.10 -6.74
CA HIS A 504 -9.30 -19.17 -7.84
C HIS A 504 -10.46 -18.20 -8.06
N TRP A 505 -11.69 -18.71 -8.18
CA TRP A 505 -12.87 -17.85 -8.36
C TRP A 505 -13.14 -16.95 -7.15
N GLY A 506 -12.79 -17.40 -5.94
CA GLY A 506 -12.81 -16.56 -4.74
C GLY A 506 -11.77 -15.44 -4.78
N LEU A 507 -10.55 -15.73 -5.25
CA LEU A 507 -9.50 -14.74 -5.43
C LEU A 507 -9.88 -13.68 -6.47
N GLU A 508 -10.45 -14.08 -7.60
CA GLU A 508 -10.92 -13.16 -8.64
C GLU A 508 -11.96 -12.17 -8.11
N MET A 509 -12.85 -12.60 -7.22
CA MET A 509 -13.81 -11.71 -6.56
C MET A 509 -13.12 -10.70 -5.63
N VAL A 510 -12.06 -11.11 -4.92
CA VAL A 510 -11.28 -10.20 -4.06
C VAL A 510 -10.45 -9.22 -4.89
N ASN A 511 -9.82 -9.68 -5.99
CA ASN A 511 -9.14 -8.80 -6.94
C ASN A 511 -10.09 -7.74 -7.50
N SER A 512 -11.30 -8.18 -7.87
CA SER A 512 -12.34 -7.28 -8.38
C SER A 512 -12.81 -6.30 -7.29
N ALA A 513 -12.92 -6.74 -6.04
CA ALA A 513 -13.30 -5.89 -4.92
C ALA A 513 -12.29 -4.76 -4.68
N ALA A 514 -11.01 -5.07 -4.78
CA ALA A 514 -9.94 -4.11 -4.62
C ALA A 514 -9.98 -3.04 -5.72
N LEU A 515 -10.11 -3.39 -7.01
CA LEU A 515 -10.25 -2.38 -8.08
C LEU A 515 -11.53 -1.54 -8.00
N ILE A 516 -12.60 -2.09 -7.40
CA ILE A 516 -13.83 -1.31 -7.19
C ILE A 516 -13.62 -0.24 -6.12
N ALA A 517 -12.80 -0.51 -5.12
CA ALA A 517 -12.53 0.43 -4.02
C ALA A 517 -11.33 1.34 -4.28
N TRP A 518 -10.29 0.79 -4.90
CA TRP A 518 -8.99 1.40 -5.19
C TRP A 518 -8.69 1.24 -6.69
N PRO A 519 -9.29 2.10 -7.54
CA PRO A 519 -9.16 1.98 -9.00
C PRO A 519 -7.72 2.19 -9.51
N ASP A 520 -6.93 2.93 -8.74
CA ASP A 520 -5.50 3.21 -8.87
C ASP A 520 -4.59 2.00 -8.60
N SER A 521 -5.12 0.91 -8.03
CA SER A 521 -4.38 -0.34 -7.72
C SER A 521 -3.59 -0.91 -8.92
N GLY A 522 -4.04 -0.66 -10.15
CA GLY A 522 -3.34 -1.11 -11.36
C GLY A 522 -2.01 -0.41 -11.60
N TYR A 523 -1.83 0.81 -11.08
CA TYR A 523 -0.67 1.66 -11.35
C TYR A 523 0.36 1.65 -10.21
N TYR A 524 0.01 1.14 -9.03
CA TYR A 524 0.89 1.12 -7.84
C TYR A 524 2.26 0.46 -8.07
N ASP A 525 2.33 -0.58 -8.92
CA ASP A 525 3.60 -1.23 -9.24
C ASP A 525 4.47 -0.35 -10.16
N ILE A 526 3.84 0.39 -11.08
CA ILE A 526 4.51 1.31 -12.01
C ILE A 526 5.02 2.52 -11.22
N ILE A 527 4.20 3.07 -10.34
CA ILE A 527 4.55 4.16 -9.44
C ILE A 527 5.71 3.75 -8.51
N GLY A 528 5.58 2.58 -7.85
CA GLY A 528 6.61 2.08 -6.93
C GLY A 528 7.97 1.80 -7.58
N SER A 529 7.97 1.38 -8.84
CA SER A 529 9.21 1.13 -9.60
C SER A 529 9.75 2.34 -10.35
N GLY A 530 8.89 3.32 -10.66
CA GLY A 530 9.26 4.56 -11.33
C GLY A 530 9.89 5.59 -10.40
N LEU A 531 9.34 5.75 -9.20
CA LEU A 531 9.78 6.77 -8.23
C LEU A 531 10.64 6.18 -7.12
N PHE A 532 10.13 5.16 -6.42
CA PHE A 532 10.73 4.69 -5.16
C PHE A 532 11.79 3.59 -5.32
N ASN A 533 12.04 3.08 -6.54
CA ASN A 533 12.92 1.93 -6.81
C ASN A 533 12.75 0.74 -5.84
N SER A 534 11.57 0.58 -5.24
CA SER A 534 11.34 -0.29 -4.09
C SER A 534 10.28 -1.36 -4.39
N SER A 535 10.50 -2.56 -3.86
CA SER A 535 9.54 -3.66 -4.03
C SER A 535 8.39 -3.50 -3.03
N VAL A 536 7.22 -3.16 -3.54
CA VAL A 536 6.05 -2.87 -2.73
C VAL A 536 5.37 -4.15 -2.22
N VAL A 537 5.05 -4.27 -0.93
CA VAL A 537 4.36 -5.46 -0.34
C VAL A 537 3.04 -5.76 -1.04
N PHE A 538 2.37 -4.71 -1.53
CA PHE A 538 1.14 -4.78 -2.30
C PHE A 538 1.26 -5.69 -3.54
N SER A 539 2.37 -5.63 -4.30
CA SER A 539 2.54 -6.35 -5.57
C SER A 539 2.53 -7.88 -5.42
N ILE A 540 2.93 -8.38 -4.25
CA ILE A 540 2.94 -9.83 -3.94
C ILE A 540 1.51 -10.39 -3.89
N PHE A 541 0.58 -9.61 -3.36
CA PHE A 541 -0.79 -10.05 -3.15
C PHE A 541 -1.73 -9.53 -4.22
N TRP A 542 -1.42 -8.41 -4.86
CA TRP A 542 -2.21 -7.80 -5.92
C TRP A 542 -2.17 -8.60 -7.22
N ASN A 543 -3.29 -8.67 -7.92
CA ASN A 543 -3.41 -9.27 -9.25
C ASN A 543 -4.63 -8.69 -9.97
N GLU A 544 -4.48 -8.35 -11.24
CA GLU A 544 -5.60 -7.89 -12.05
C GLU A 544 -6.62 -9.03 -12.31
N PRO A 545 -7.95 -8.77 -12.24
CA PRO A 545 -8.96 -9.77 -12.60
C PRO A 545 -8.87 -10.19 -14.07
N VAL A 546 -8.75 -11.50 -14.32
CA VAL A 546 -8.47 -12.03 -15.68
C VAL A 546 -9.72 -12.45 -16.45
N ILE A 547 -10.88 -12.53 -15.80
CA ILE A 547 -12.09 -13.13 -16.39
C ILE A 547 -12.76 -12.22 -17.42
N VAL A 548 -12.98 -10.96 -17.06
CA VAL A 548 -13.50 -9.91 -17.94
C VAL A 548 -12.52 -8.73 -17.89
N PRO A 549 -11.55 -8.68 -18.83
CA PRO A 549 -10.56 -7.61 -18.88
C PRO A 549 -11.21 -6.23 -18.91
N GLY A 550 -10.67 -5.28 -18.15
CA GLY A 550 -11.17 -3.89 -18.10
C GLY A 550 -12.52 -3.70 -17.41
N SER A 551 -13.14 -4.74 -16.83
CA SER A 551 -14.39 -4.61 -16.07
C SER A 551 -14.33 -5.38 -14.74
N PRO A 552 -13.93 -4.72 -13.64
CA PRO A 552 -13.91 -5.32 -12.30
C PRO A 552 -15.29 -5.87 -11.89
N ILE A 553 -16.35 -5.12 -12.17
CA ILE A 553 -17.73 -5.54 -11.88
C ILE A 553 -18.12 -6.77 -12.73
N GLY A 554 -17.72 -6.81 -14.00
CA GLY A 554 -17.95 -7.96 -14.88
C GLY A 554 -17.30 -9.23 -14.34
N SER A 555 -16.02 -9.14 -13.98
CA SER A 555 -15.25 -10.25 -13.39
C SER A 555 -15.85 -10.72 -12.07
N LEU A 556 -16.30 -9.81 -11.21
CA LEU A 556 -16.98 -10.12 -9.96
C LEU A 556 -18.29 -10.90 -10.18
N LEU A 557 -19.13 -10.44 -11.12
CA LEU A 557 -20.43 -11.07 -11.39
C LEU A 557 -20.27 -12.45 -12.03
N VAL A 558 -19.35 -12.62 -12.98
CA VAL A 558 -19.08 -13.92 -13.61
C VAL A 558 -18.54 -14.90 -12.59
N SER A 559 -17.62 -14.47 -11.72
CA SER A 559 -17.05 -15.31 -10.66
C SER A 559 -18.11 -15.73 -9.63
N ALA A 560 -18.97 -14.79 -9.19
CA ALA A 560 -20.08 -15.09 -8.30
C ALA A 560 -21.07 -16.07 -8.94
N PHE A 561 -21.42 -15.88 -10.21
CA PHE A 561 -22.29 -16.79 -10.95
C PHE A 561 -21.69 -18.20 -11.04
N PHE A 562 -20.40 -18.30 -11.36
CA PHE A 562 -19.71 -19.58 -11.42
C PHE A 562 -19.74 -20.31 -10.07
N LEU A 563 -19.45 -19.62 -8.96
CA LEU A 563 -19.49 -20.21 -7.62
C LEU A 563 -20.91 -20.69 -7.26
N ILE A 564 -21.95 -19.90 -7.55
CA ILE A 564 -23.34 -20.30 -7.33
C ILE A 564 -23.70 -21.53 -8.17
N PHE A 565 -23.29 -21.55 -9.44
CA PHE A 565 -23.48 -22.70 -10.31
C PHE A 565 -22.77 -23.95 -9.79
N TYR A 566 -21.51 -23.81 -9.38
CA TYR A 566 -20.71 -24.88 -8.77
C TYR A 566 -21.36 -25.44 -7.51
N ILE A 567 -21.83 -24.57 -6.61
CA ILE A 567 -22.61 -24.96 -5.42
C ILE A 567 -23.85 -25.75 -5.84
N GLY A 568 -24.61 -25.25 -6.82
CA GLY A 568 -25.80 -25.92 -7.34
C GLY A 568 -25.52 -27.33 -7.85
N VAL A 569 -24.45 -27.51 -8.62
CA VAL A 569 -24.02 -28.82 -9.13
C VAL A 569 -23.72 -29.79 -7.98
N TRP A 570 -22.94 -29.38 -6.99
CA TRP A 570 -22.59 -30.24 -5.85
C TRP A 570 -23.77 -30.57 -4.96
N VAL A 571 -24.68 -29.62 -4.77
CA VAL A 571 -25.95 -29.86 -4.08
C VAL A 571 -26.77 -30.91 -4.82
N LEU A 572 -26.94 -30.78 -6.14
CA LEU A 572 -27.69 -31.75 -6.96
C LEU A 572 -27.06 -33.15 -6.92
N ILE A 573 -25.72 -33.23 -6.96
CA ILE A 573 -24.99 -34.50 -6.81
C ILE A 573 -25.29 -35.13 -5.44
N GLY A 574 -25.11 -34.37 -4.34
CA GLY A 574 -25.37 -34.84 -2.98
C GLY A 574 -26.82 -35.32 -2.80
N GLN A 575 -27.78 -34.58 -3.35
CA GLN A 575 -29.19 -34.91 -3.35
C GLN A 575 -29.51 -36.21 -4.11
N SER A 576 -28.95 -36.38 -5.30
CA SER A 576 -29.16 -37.56 -6.15
C SER A 576 -28.69 -38.86 -5.47
N PHE A 577 -27.51 -38.82 -4.85
CA PHE A 577 -26.96 -39.99 -4.13
C PHE A 577 -27.76 -40.35 -2.87
N LEU A 578 -28.28 -39.37 -2.14
CA LEU A 578 -29.18 -39.61 -0.99
C LEU A 578 -30.55 -40.13 -1.41
N GLY A 579 -31.05 -39.68 -2.56
CA GLY A 579 -32.34 -40.13 -3.10
C GLY A 579 -32.34 -41.60 -3.55
N ARG A 580 -31.18 -42.11 -4.02
CA ARG A 580 -31.05 -43.46 -4.59
C ARG A 580 -30.64 -44.56 -3.60
N ARG A 581 -30.14 -44.21 -2.40
CA ARG A 581 -29.74 -45.23 -1.42
C ARG A 581 -30.97 -45.91 -0.85
N GLU A 582 -31.17 -47.20 -1.12
CA GLU A 582 -32.11 -48.04 -0.38
C GLU A 582 -31.58 -48.29 1.04
N ILE A 583 -32.52 -48.56 1.96
CA ILE A 583 -32.24 -48.74 3.39
C ILE A 583 -31.63 -50.14 3.55
N ASP A 584 -30.40 -50.22 4.04
CA ASP A 584 -29.87 -51.42 4.70
C ASP A 584 -30.16 -51.35 6.20
#